data_AF-A0A7V0P5E1-F1
#
_entry.id   AF-A0A7V0P5E1-F1
#
_cell.length_a   1.000
_cell.length_b   1.000
_cell.length_c   1.000
_cell.angle_alpha   90.00
_cell.angle_beta   90.00
_cell.angle_gamma   90.00
#
_symmetry.space_group_name_H-M   'P 1'
#
loop_
_entity.id
_entity.type
_entity.pdbx_description
1 polymer ?
#
loop_
_entity_poly.entity_id
_entity_poly.type
_entity_poly.pdbx_seq_one_letter_code
_entity_poly.pdbx_strand_id
1 'polypeptide(L)'
;MRAWQDVGYVLGYFRKRRSQAIRQYLAYIEKGTEQGRMPELLGGGLIRSLGGWEEVKKKRRQQWVKGDQRILGDSGFVLEVLREAEESFRGLG
;
A
#
# COMPACT_ATOMS: atom_id res chain seq x y z
N MET A 1 15.00 14.25 -7.01
CA MET A 1 14.39 13.14 -6.26
C MET A 1 14.67 13.36 -4.79
N ARG A 2 13.68 13.13 -3.94
CA ARG A 2 13.88 13.29 -2.49
C ARG A 2 14.64 12.07 -1.97
N ALA A 3 15.50 12.24 -0.96
CA ALA A 3 16.31 11.16 -0.42
C ALA A 3 15.49 9.97 0.12
N TRP A 4 14.25 10.21 0.55
CA TRP A 4 13.35 9.15 1.03
C TRP A 4 12.74 8.28 -0.08
N GLN A 5 12.87 8.67 -1.35
CA GLN A 5 12.31 7.92 -2.47
C GLN A 5 13.33 6.91 -3.00
N ASP A 6 13.16 5.63 -2.68
CA ASP A 6 13.94 4.57 -3.31
C ASP A 6 13.41 4.26 -4.72
N VAL A 7 13.86 5.06 -5.65
CA VAL A 7 13.50 4.93 -7.06
C VAL A 7 14.18 3.72 -7.70
N GLY A 8 15.33 3.30 -7.17
CA GLY A 8 16.05 2.12 -7.64
C GLY A 8 15.23 0.85 -7.41
N TYR A 9 14.68 0.71 -6.21
CA TYR A 9 13.79 -0.38 -5.83
C TYR A 9 12.59 -0.50 -6.77
N VAL A 10 11.84 0.60 -6.97
CA VAL A 10 10.65 0.59 -7.84
C VAL A 10 11.01 0.30 -9.30
N LEU A 11 12.04 0.94 -9.85
CA LEU A 11 12.44 0.71 -11.24
C LEU A 11 12.98 -0.72 -11.48
N GLY A 12 13.51 -1.37 -10.45
CA GLY A 12 14.01 -2.74 -10.51
C GLY A 12 12.95 -3.77 -10.94
N TYR A 13 11.68 -3.53 -10.64
CA TYR A 13 10.56 -4.37 -11.08
C TYR A 13 10.31 -4.33 -12.60
N PHE A 14 10.74 -3.27 -13.27
CA PHE A 14 10.50 -3.08 -14.69
C PHE A 14 11.65 -3.68 -15.52
N ARG A 15 12.88 -3.22 -15.29
CA ARG A 15 14.09 -3.75 -15.95
C ARG A 15 15.35 -3.43 -15.13
N LYS A 16 16.42 -4.21 -15.37
CA LYS A 16 17.76 -3.96 -14.82
C LYS A 16 18.40 -2.67 -15.33
N ARG A 17 18.22 -2.33 -16.62
CA ARG A 17 18.79 -1.11 -17.23
C ARG A 17 17.87 0.07 -16.96
N ARG A 18 18.39 1.11 -16.28
CA ARG A 18 17.63 2.29 -15.85
C ARG A 18 16.80 2.94 -16.97
N SER A 19 17.39 3.15 -18.14
CA SER A 19 16.67 3.76 -19.28
C SER A 19 15.50 2.92 -19.76
N GLN A 20 15.63 1.59 -19.75
CA GLN A 20 14.55 0.68 -20.12
C GLN A 20 13.49 0.59 -19.02
N ALA A 21 13.92 0.62 -17.75
CA ALA A 21 13.02 0.60 -16.60
C ALA A 21 12.10 1.82 -16.58
N ILE A 22 12.66 3.02 -16.82
CA ILE A 22 11.88 4.26 -16.90
C ILE A 22 10.85 4.18 -18.04
N ARG A 23 11.26 3.75 -19.24
CA ARG A 23 10.32 3.61 -20.37
C ARG A 23 9.18 2.65 -20.06
N GLN A 24 9.47 1.52 -19.44
CA GLN A 24 8.44 0.53 -19.10
C GLN A 24 7.55 0.96 -17.94
N TYR A 25 8.11 1.65 -16.95
CA TYR A 25 7.33 2.28 -15.89
C TYR A 25 6.32 3.27 -16.48
N LEU A 26 6.77 4.16 -17.38
CA LEU A 26 5.89 5.13 -18.03
C LEU A 26 4.79 4.45 -18.85
N ALA A 27 5.15 3.45 -19.67
CA ALA A 27 4.16 2.69 -20.45
C ALA A 27 3.16 1.92 -19.57
N TYR A 28 3.58 1.46 -18.39
CA TYR A 28 2.68 0.83 -17.41
C TYR A 28 1.70 1.85 -16.82
N ILE A 29 2.20 3.02 -16.42
CA ILE A 29 1.35 4.10 -15.87
C ILE A 29 0.35 4.59 -16.91
N GLU A 30 0.78 4.81 -18.15
CA GLU A 30 -0.08 5.23 -19.26
C GLU A 30 -1.26 4.27 -19.46
N LYS A 31 -1.01 2.96 -19.50
CA LYS A 31 -2.06 1.93 -19.54
C LYS A 31 -3.00 1.95 -18.32
N GLY A 32 -2.51 2.41 -17.17
CA GLY A 32 -3.32 2.57 -15.97
C GLY A 32 -4.20 3.82 -16.00
N THR A 33 -3.81 4.87 -16.72
CA THR A 33 -4.59 6.13 -16.77
C THR A 33 -5.95 5.96 -17.42
N GLU A 34 -6.07 5.09 -18.43
CA GLU A 34 -7.33 4.77 -19.09
C GLU A 34 -8.33 4.02 -18.18
N GLN A 35 -7.84 3.37 -17.13
CA GLN A 35 -8.68 2.62 -16.18
C GLN A 35 -9.42 3.55 -15.20
N GLY A 36 -9.09 4.85 -15.20
CA GLY A 36 -9.78 5.85 -14.40
C GLY A 36 -9.73 5.55 -12.90
N ARG A 37 -10.85 5.81 -12.20
CA ARG A 37 -10.98 5.46 -10.79
C ARG A 37 -11.41 4.00 -10.68
N MET A 38 -10.60 3.16 -10.03
CA MET A 38 -10.94 1.79 -9.65
C MET A 38 -11.46 1.76 -8.20
N PRO A 39 -12.79 1.74 -7.96
CA PRO A 39 -13.38 1.80 -6.62
C PRO A 39 -12.88 0.73 -5.65
N GLU A 40 -12.44 -0.41 -6.17
CA GLU A 40 -11.83 -1.53 -5.46
C GLU A 40 -10.40 -1.25 -4.96
N LEU A 41 -9.69 -0.31 -5.58
CA LEU A 41 -8.38 0.19 -5.15
C LEU A 41 -8.49 1.48 -4.32
N LEU A 42 -9.69 2.06 -4.23
CA LEU A 42 -9.97 3.28 -3.49
C LEU A 42 -10.45 2.96 -2.07
N GLY A 43 -9.56 3.16 -1.09
CA GLY A 43 -9.84 3.08 0.35
C GLY A 43 -8.88 2.18 1.15
N GLY A 44 -7.67 1.99 0.63
CA GLY A 44 -6.56 1.34 1.35
C GLY A 44 -6.60 -0.19 1.27
N GLY A 45 -5.64 -0.84 1.92
CA GLY A 45 -5.52 -2.31 1.93
C GLY A 45 -6.74 -3.03 2.55
N LEU A 46 -7.53 -2.31 3.35
CA LEU A 46 -8.68 -2.87 4.06
C LEU A 46 -9.78 -3.39 3.12
N ILE A 47 -10.20 -2.59 2.13
CA ILE A 47 -11.30 -2.98 1.21
C ILE A 47 -10.93 -4.23 0.42
N ARG A 48 -9.67 -4.33 -0.03
CA ARG A 48 -9.16 -5.55 -0.68
C ARG A 48 -9.12 -6.74 0.27
N SER A 49 -8.66 -6.56 1.50
CA SER A 49 -8.55 -7.66 2.48
C SER A 49 -9.89 -8.20 2.96
N LEU A 50 -10.93 -7.35 3.00
CA LEU A 50 -12.25 -7.71 3.52
C LEU A 50 -13.25 -8.09 2.42
N GLY A 51 -12.88 -8.08 1.14
CA GLY A 51 -13.76 -8.50 0.06
C GLY A 51 -14.80 -7.45 -0.38
N GLY A 52 -14.54 -6.17 -0.14
CA GLY A 52 -15.38 -5.07 -0.61
C GLY A 52 -16.08 -4.25 0.49
N TRP A 53 -16.79 -3.21 0.06
CA TRP A 53 -17.39 -2.20 0.95
C TRP A 53 -18.48 -2.73 1.88
N GLU A 54 -19.25 -3.73 1.44
CA GLU A 54 -20.32 -4.31 2.25
C GLU A 54 -19.77 -5.06 3.48
N GLU A 55 -18.70 -5.83 3.32
CA GLU A 55 -18.03 -6.52 4.42
C GLU A 55 -17.32 -5.53 5.37
N VAL A 56 -16.76 -4.44 4.84
CA VAL A 56 -16.20 -3.35 5.66
C VAL A 56 -17.27 -2.73 6.57
N LYS A 57 -18.46 -2.44 6.03
CA LYS A 57 -19.58 -1.88 6.82
C LYS A 57 -20.06 -2.86 7.90
N LYS A 58 -20.09 -4.16 7.60
CA LYS A 58 -20.47 -5.22 8.54
C LYS A 58 -19.49 -5.33 9.70
N LYS A 59 -18.17 -5.34 9.42
CA LYS A 59 -17.13 -5.40 10.46
C LYS A 59 -17.06 -4.13 11.32
N ARG A 60 -17.28 -2.95 10.73
CA ARG A 60 -17.33 -1.66 11.47
C ARG A 60 -18.37 -1.64 12.59
N ARG A 61 -19.46 -2.40 12.45
CA ARG A 61 -20.51 -2.53 13.47
C ARG A 61 -20.13 -3.47 14.63
N GLN A 62 -19.10 -4.30 14.44
CA GLN A 62 -18.71 -5.35 15.40
C GLN A 62 -17.43 -5.01 16.17
N GLN A 63 -16.54 -4.20 15.59
CA GLN A 63 -15.27 -3.83 16.22
C GLN A 63 -15.02 -2.32 16.15
N TRP A 64 -14.78 -1.72 17.31
CA TRP A 64 -14.30 -0.34 17.42
C TRP A 64 -12.82 -0.31 17.06
N VAL A 65 -12.49 0.34 15.95
CA VAL A 65 -11.12 0.46 15.45
C VAL A 65 -10.51 1.76 15.99
N LYS A 66 -9.37 1.66 16.68
CA LYS A 66 -8.57 2.83 17.07
C LYS A 66 -7.86 3.39 15.83
N GLY A 67 -8.44 4.43 15.22
CA GLY A 67 -7.86 5.17 14.10
C GLY A 67 -8.64 5.06 12.80
N ASP A 68 -8.33 5.93 11.83
CA ASP A 68 -8.96 5.89 10.51
C ASP A 68 -8.37 4.76 9.66
N GLN A 69 -9.11 3.67 9.58
CA GLN A 69 -8.76 2.47 8.82
C GLN A 69 -8.55 2.72 7.31
N ARG A 70 -9.05 3.84 6.76
CA ARG A 70 -8.76 4.25 5.37
C ARG A 70 -7.32 4.75 5.21
N ILE A 71 -6.76 5.31 6.26
CA ILE A 71 -5.39 5.84 6.30
C ILE A 71 -4.41 4.78 6.81
N LEU A 72 -4.81 4.04 7.84
CA LEU A 72 -3.93 3.10 8.55
C LEU A 72 -4.05 1.66 8.04
N GLY A 73 -5.12 1.29 7.33
CA GLY A 73 -5.39 -0.10 6.96
C GLY A 73 -5.97 -0.89 8.14
N ASP A 74 -6.02 -2.22 8.01
CA ASP A 74 -6.57 -3.10 9.05
C ASP A 74 -5.76 -3.01 10.36
N SER A 75 -6.45 -2.98 11.50
CA SER A 75 -5.82 -2.84 12.81
C SER A 75 -4.83 -3.96 13.11
N GLY A 76 -5.08 -5.19 12.64
CA GLY A 76 -4.16 -6.31 12.82
C GLY A 76 -2.85 -6.11 12.06
N PHE A 77 -2.94 -5.70 10.80
CA PHE A 77 -1.78 -5.35 9.99
C PHE A 77 -0.99 -4.18 10.59
N VAL A 78 -1.66 -3.13 11.06
CA VAL A 78 -0.99 -1.99 11.71
C VAL A 78 -0.26 -2.43 12.97
N LEU A 79 -0.89 -3.25 13.81
CA LEU A 79 -0.27 -3.78 15.02
C LEU A 79 0.93 -4.67 14.70
N GLU A 80 0.85 -5.49 13.66
CA GLU A 80 1.95 -6.33 13.20
C GLU A 80 3.15 -5.48 12.71
N VAL A 81 2.90 -4.49 11.85
CA VAL A 81 3.93 -3.56 11.37
C VAL A 81 4.54 -2.74 12.51
N LEU A 82 3.73 -2.26 13.45
CA LEU A 82 4.23 -1.54 14.63
C LEU A 82 5.10 -2.44 15.50
N ARG A 83 4.73 -3.71 15.68
CA ARG A 83 5.53 -4.69 16.43
C ARG A 83 6.85 -4.98 15.72
N GLU A 84 6.83 -5.20 14.40
CA GLU A 84 8.03 -5.41 13.59
C GLU A 84 8.96 -4.19 13.63
N ALA A 85 8.40 -2.98 13.57
CA ALA A 85 9.16 -1.74 13.70
C ALA A 85 9.76 -1.56 15.12
N GLU A 86 9.04 -1.94 16.18
CA GLU A 86 9.53 -1.89 17.55
C GLU A 86 10.63 -2.95 17.80
N GLU A 87 10.49 -4.16 17.26
CA GLU A 87 11.52 -5.21 17.26
C GLU A 87 12.77 -4.75 16.51
N SER A 88 12.60 -4.11 15.34
CA SER A 88 13.70 -3.52 14.55
C SER A 88 14.41 -2.39 15.29
N PHE A 89 13.66 -1.57 16.05
CA PHE A 89 14.23 -0.48 16.86
C PHE A 89 15.02 -1.01 18.06
N ARG A 90 14.58 -2.10 18.69
CA ARG A 90 15.29 -2.74 19.82
C ARG A 90 16.53 -3.54 19.39
N GLY A 91 16.57 -4.02 18.14
CA GLY A 91 17.73 -4.71 17.57
C GLY A 91 18.93 -3.81 17.20
N LEU A 92 18.83 -2.49 17.44
CA LEU A 92 19.88 -1.50 17.22
C LEU A 92 20.53 -0.99 18.54
N GLY A 93 20.33 -1.71 19.65
CA GLY A 93 20.93 -1.42 20.96
C GLY A 93 22.13 -2.29 21.28
#